data_AF-A0A495VW64-F1
#
_entry.id   AF-A0A495VW64-F1
#
_cell.length_a   1.000
_cell.length_b   1.000
_cell.length_c   1.000
_cell.angle_alpha   90.00
_cell.angle_beta   90.00
_cell.angle_gamma   90.00
#
_symmetry.space_group_name_H-M   'P 1'
#
loop_
_entity.id
_entity.type
_entity.pdbx_description
1 polymer ?
#
loop_
_entity_poly.entity_id
_entity_poly.type
_entity_poly.pdbx_seq_one_letter_code
_entity_poly.pdbx_strand_id
1 'polypeptide(L)'
;MTGWQPPDGVSGDYSAIKVSVGMLGPPRFRCPARDAMAARQGLRAETLVRRKPEYLEDFANGPFMRAMDLIEFHRKPVDQALRMACASTEPGRVVHASVEQWAAHGVFKYLRSFADDFEVVPAKENWRYFREWSTPDQRGVKRYAISVWGRCYTSQDHRLRELRLLSNRADGRTRTEAEVAVAALVLASALPQPLPEHVRIRQFALLDGTTTTLFDGSRQAALDLYDVAGKPALAGIVDAPGGLDYRPGSACADCPFVAVCPVLPRSAGVLGVQDDSRPRRTWSPTTSRSYRRCPAQEFSRRQRLPLDQSIERGGSAERGRAVHRYLEDLHSAGTASRCDSRIPGNWVPDGFELSDRERELGAELLRHHAEVCPLTLASSPADVRVEPDIVFHDTDADTMVLAKPDLLYRGRGGWVWREVKTSTSTVRPSRWFDYYPQLALAVVLAARGDLGPGRSRVELEVLRPSGVDLVVFDPDTRRVRAEAESALREQFRPWHLDDRFAPKPDNHCRSCEVSRWCTAADEGRTGND
;
A
#
# COMPACT_ATOMS: atom_id res chain seq x y z
N MET A 1 17.29 -12.82 -30.04
CA MET A 1 16.44 -12.32 -28.95
C MET A 1 15.01 -12.42 -29.44
N THR A 2 14.22 -13.34 -28.89
CA THR A 2 12.78 -13.41 -29.14
C THR A 2 12.17 -12.10 -28.65
N GLY A 3 11.54 -11.36 -29.55
CA GLY A 3 10.86 -10.11 -29.19
C GLY A 3 9.83 -10.37 -28.09
N TRP A 4 9.68 -9.43 -27.18
CA TRP A 4 8.62 -9.47 -26.17
C TRP A 4 7.27 -9.74 -26.87
N GLN A 5 6.49 -10.70 -26.35
CA GLN A 5 5.14 -11.01 -26.84
C GLN A 5 4.12 -10.85 -25.72
N PRO A 6 2.89 -10.39 -26.03
CA PRO A 6 1.80 -10.41 -25.06
C PRO A 6 1.57 -11.82 -24.50
N PRO A 7 1.32 -11.97 -23.19
CA PRO A 7 0.93 -13.26 -22.62
C PRO A 7 -0.48 -13.66 -23.06
N ASP A 8 -0.82 -14.94 -22.84
CA ASP A 8 -2.15 -15.47 -23.13
C ASP A 8 -3.27 -14.62 -22.50
N GLY A 9 -4.35 -14.40 -23.25
CA GLY A 9 -5.47 -13.57 -22.82
C GLY A 9 -5.23 -12.06 -22.91
N VAL A 10 -4.08 -11.62 -23.46
CA VAL A 10 -3.76 -10.21 -23.69
C VAL A 10 -3.47 -9.97 -25.17
N SER A 11 -4.11 -8.96 -25.76
CA SER A 11 -3.92 -8.59 -27.17
C SER A 11 -3.92 -7.07 -27.35
N GLY A 12 -3.53 -6.62 -28.54
CA GLY A 12 -3.55 -5.20 -28.91
C GLY A 12 -2.25 -4.71 -29.55
N ASP A 13 -2.24 -3.43 -29.91
CA ASP A 13 -1.04 -2.75 -30.38
C ASP A 13 -0.08 -2.56 -29.19
N TYR A 14 1.20 -2.88 -29.40
CA TYR A 14 2.27 -2.65 -28.44
C TYR A 14 3.46 -1.90 -29.06
N SER A 15 3.23 -1.24 -30.20
CA SER A 15 4.22 -0.43 -30.92
C SER A 15 4.54 0.90 -30.23
N ALA A 16 3.90 1.20 -29.10
CA ALA A 16 4.13 2.39 -28.30
C ALA A 16 4.34 2.04 -26.82
N ILE A 17 5.38 2.61 -26.22
CA ILE A 17 5.68 2.52 -24.80
C ILE A 17 5.40 3.85 -24.13
N LYS A 18 4.66 3.82 -23.03
CA LYS A 18 4.47 4.94 -22.11
C LYS A 18 4.78 4.54 -20.69
N VAL A 19 5.75 5.22 -20.08
CA VAL A 19 6.12 5.02 -18.68
C VAL A 19 5.87 6.30 -17.89
N SER A 20 5.47 6.16 -16.63
CA SER A 20 5.49 7.25 -15.65
C SER A 20 6.59 6.98 -14.64
N VAL A 21 7.24 8.03 -14.12
CA VAL A 21 8.23 7.90 -13.03
C VAL A 21 7.66 7.16 -11.81
N GLY A 22 6.34 7.23 -11.58
CA GLY A 22 5.69 6.43 -10.53
C GLY A 22 5.85 4.91 -10.70
N MET A 23 6.16 4.45 -11.91
CA MET A 23 6.48 3.06 -12.23
C MET A 23 7.93 2.67 -11.86
N LEU A 24 8.69 3.47 -11.11
CA LEU A 24 10.01 3.09 -10.59
C LEU A 24 10.01 2.96 -9.05
N GLY A 25 8.82 2.97 -8.44
CA GLY A 25 8.67 2.81 -7.00
C GLY A 25 9.01 1.39 -6.48
N PRO A 26 9.12 1.24 -5.15
CA PRO A 26 9.61 0.02 -4.51
C PRO A 26 8.80 -1.23 -4.90
N PRO A 27 9.49 -2.38 -5.11
CA PRO A 27 8.90 -3.56 -5.73
C PRO A 27 7.85 -4.29 -4.87
N ARG A 28 7.89 -4.13 -3.53
CA ARG A 28 7.04 -4.88 -2.59
C ARG A 28 5.53 -4.65 -2.80
N PHE A 29 5.12 -3.53 -3.38
CA PHE A 29 3.71 -3.18 -3.57
C PHE A 29 3.27 -3.17 -5.03
N ARG A 30 4.07 -3.80 -5.91
CA ARG A 30 3.88 -3.74 -7.35
C ARG A 30 3.87 -5.13 -7.96
N CYS A 31 3.24 -5.22 -9.12
CA CYS A 31 3.27 -6.40 -9.95
C CYS A 31 4.08 -6.07 -11.21
N PRO A 32 5.34 -6.54 -11.33
CA PRO A 32 6.18 -6.26 -12.50
C PRO A 32 5.51 -6.62 -13.82
N ALA A 33 4.76 -7.73 -13.87
CA ALA A 33 3.98 -8.10 -15.04
C ALA A 33 2.92 -7.05 -15.41
N ARG A 34 2.17 -6.52 -14.42
CA ARG A 34 1.22 -5.42 -14.64
C ARG A 34 1.94 -4.20 -15.21
N ASP A 35 3.09 -3.84 -14.64
CA ASP A 35 3.85 -2.66 -15.05
C ASP A 35 4.38 -2.79 -16.48
N ALA A 36 4.94 -3.94 -16.84
CA ALA A 36 5.43 -4.23 -18.19
C ALA A 36 4.32 -4.17 -19.25
N MET A 37 3.14 -4.72 -18.93
CA MET A 37 1.96 -4.69 -19.81
C MET A 37 1.35 -3.28 -19.87
N ALA A 38 1.19 -2.59 -18.74
CA ALA A 38 0.65 -1.24 -18.71
C ALA A 38 1.56 -0.20 -19.38
N ALA A 39 2.87 -0.46 -19.42
CA ALA A 39 3.84 0.35 -20.14
C ALA A 39 3.62 0.28 -21.66
N ARG A 40 3.04 -0.78 -22.21
CA ARG A 40 2.74 -0.93 -23.64
C ARG A 40 1.35 -0.41 -23.96
N GLN A 41 1.31 0.76 -24.58
CA GLN A 41 0.06 1.40 -24.93
C GLN A 41 -0.67 0.59 -26.00
N GLY A 42 -1.93 0.26 -25.74
CA GLY A 42 -2.80 -0.44 -26.69
C GLY A 42 -3.11 -1.88 -26.28
N LEU A 43 -2.32 -2.45 -25.35
CA LEU A 43 -2.62 -3.76 -24.77
C LEU A 43 -3.90 -3.73 -23.93
N ARG A 44 -4.69 -4.79 -24.07
CA ARG A 44 -5.95 -5.01 -23.36
C ARG A 44 -6.08 -6.48 -23.02
N ALA A 45 -6.70 -6.76 -21.88
CA ALA A 45 -7.16 -8.12 -21.60
C ALA A 45 -8.33 -8.46 -22.55
N GLU A 46 -8.33 -9.68 -23.07
CA GLU A 46 -9.43 -10.22 -23.89
C GLU A 46 -10.72 -10.34 -23.07
N THR A 47 -10.59 -10.70 -21.79
CA THR A 47 -11.69 -10.62 -20.83
C THR A 47 -11.74 -9.21 -20.24
N LEU A 48 -12.76 -8.45 -20.62
CA LEU A 48 -12.95 -7.09 -20.14
C LEU A 48 -13.34 -7.07 -18.66
N VAL A 49 -12.62 -6.26 -17.90
CA VAL A 49 -12.96 -5.93 -16.51
C VAL A 49 -13.74 -4.63 -16.50
N ARG A 50 -14.99 -4.66 -16.05
CA ARG A 50 -15.80 -3.45 -15.90
C ARG A 50 -15.19 -2.54 -14.84
N ARG A 51 -14.76 -1.34 -15.24
CA ARG A 51 -14.34 -0.31 -14.29
C ARG A 51 -15.58 0.29 -13.62
N LYS A 52 -15.61 0.26 -12.29
CA LYS A 52 -16.66 0.83 -11.45
C LYS A 52 -16.03 1.99 -10.67
N PRO A 53 -16.43 3.25 -10.91
CA PRO A 53 -15.78 4.41 -10.31
C PRO A 53 -16.08 4.51 -8.82
N GLU A 54 -15.10 4.96 -8.03
CA GLU A 54 -15.29 5.30 -6.63
C GLU A 54 -16.13 6.57 -6.46
N TYR A 55 -17.02 6.57 -5.48
CA TYR A 55 -17.79 7.76 -5.10
C TYR A 55 -16.91 8.84 -4.47
N LEU A 56 -15.93 8.43 -3.68
CA LEU A 56 -14.97 9.35 -3.07
C LEU A 56 -13.72 9.52 -3.95
N GLU A 57 -13.10 10.69 -3.85
CA GLU A 57 -11.74 10.93 -4.35
C GLU A 57 -10.79 9.85 -3.81
N ASP A 58 -10.15 9.10 -4.72
CA ASP A 58 -9.24 8.00 -4.40
C ASP A 58 -7.77 8.42 -4.46
N PHE A 59 -7.49 9.66 -4.86
CA PHE A 59 -6.16 10.25 -4.88
C PHE A 59 -6.04 11.40 -3.87
N ALA A 60 -5.47 11.10 -2.69
CA ALA A 60 -5.31 12.05 -1.59
C ALA A 60 -4.64 13.39 -1.96
N ASN A 61 -3.73 13.39 -2.94
CA ASN A 61 -3.02 14.60 -3.38
C ASN A 61 -3.76 15.35 -4.52
N GLY A 62 -4.87 14.82 -5.03
CA GLY A 62 -5.67 15.41 -6.10
C GLY A 62 -6.18 16.81 -5.75
N PRO A 63 -6.88 16.99 -4.62
CA PRO A 63 -7.35 18.31 -4.20
C PRO A 63 -6.22 19.31 -3.96
N PHE A 64 -5.07 18.87 -3.40
CA PHE A 64 -3.87 19.72 -3.28
C PHE A 64 -3.40 20.22 -4.66
N MET A 65 -3.25 19.32 -5.63
CA MET A 65 -2.79 19.69 -6.98
C MET A 65 -3.75 20.68 -7.65
N ARG A 66 -5.06 20.43 -7.57
CA ARG A 66 -6.09 21.33 -8.12
C ARG A 66 -6.09 22.70 -7.43
N ALA A 67 -5.94 22.75 -6.11
CA ALA A 67 -5.88 24.00 -5.37
C ALA A 67 -4.64 24.82 -5.77
N MET A 68 -3.47 24.16 -5.87
CA MET A 68 -2.25 24.80 -6.33
C MET A 68 -2.37 25.32 -7.77
N ASP A 69 -3.04 24.60 -8.68
CA ASP A 69 -3.30 25.09 -10.03
C ASP A 69 -4.15 26.37 -10.05
N LEU A 70 -5.18 26.44 -9.19
CA LEU A 70 -6.02 27.64 -9.05
C LEU A 70 -5.26 28.82 -8.46
N ILE A 71 -4.33 28.58 -7.52
CA ILE A 71 -3.49 29.63 -6.92
C ILE A 71 -2.47 30.12 -7.94
N GLU A 72 -1.71 29.21 -8.54
CA GLU A 72 -0.57 29.53 -9.39
C GLU A 72 -0.97 30.07 -10.76
N PHE A 73 -1.95 29.46 -11.43
CA PHE A 73 -2.33 29.81 -12.80
C PHE A 73 -3.55 30.72 -12.88
N HIS A 74 -4.40 30.72 -11.87
CA HIS A 74 -5.65 31.50 -11.86
C HIS A 74 -5.67 32.59 -10.78
N ARG A 75 -4.57 32.76 -10.03
CA ARG A 75 -4.40 33.78 -8.98
C ARG A 75 -5.55 33.83 -7.99
N LYS A 76 -6.15 32.66 -7.71
CA LYS A 76 -7.24 32.56 -6.74
C LYS A 76 -6.67 32.69 -5.32
N PRO A 77 -7.34 33.42 -4.42
CA PRO A 77 -7.03 33.38 -3.00
C PRO A 77 -7.07 31.95 -2.46
N VAL A 78 -6.20 31.62 -1.51
CA VAL A 78 -6.02 30.25 -0.97
C VAL A 78 -7.35 29.61 -0.56
N ASP A 79 -8.16 30.31 0.25
CA ASP A 79 -9.43 29.77 0.73
C ASP A 79 -10.43 29.50 -0.40
N GLN A 80 -10.44 30.35 -1.44
CA GLN A 80 -11.28 30.13 -2.61
C GLN A 80 -10.80 28.95 -3.43
N ALA A 81 -9.48 28.82 -3.63
CA ALA A 81 -8.87 27.72 -4.36
C ALA A 81 -9.15 26.37 -3.69
N LEU A 82 -9.02 26.29 -2.36
CA LEU A 82 -9.31 25.07 -1.59
C LEU A 82 -10.78 24.68 -1.69
N ARG A 83 -11.72 25.63 -1.52
CA ARG A 83 -13.16 25.37 -1.70
C ARG A 83 -13.47 24.85 -3.10
N MET A 84 -12.90 25.47 -4.14
CA MET A 84 -13.11 25.05 -5.53
C MET A 84 -12.45 23.70 -5.85
N ALA A 85 -11.30 23.39 -5.26
CA ALA A 85 -10.59 22.13 -5.50
C ALA A 85 -11.26 20.92 -4.82
N CYS A 86 -11.95 21.16 -3.71
CA CYS A 86 -12.73 20.16 -2.96
C CYS A 86 -14.18 20.08 -3.45
N ALA A 87 -14.73 21.16 -4.00
CA ALA A 87 -15.98 21.12 -4.76
C ALA A 87 -15.77 20.22 -5.99
N SER A 88 -16.42 19.07 -5.98
CA SER A 88 -16.38 18.04 -7.03
C SER A 88 -16.26 18.62 -8.45
N THR A 89 -15.16 18.30 -9.15
CA THR A 89 -14.94 18.70 -10.56
C THR A 89 -15.46 17.66 -11.56
N GLU A 90 -15.80 16.46 -11.09
CA GLU A 90 -16.36 15.37 -11.89
C GLU A 90 -17.73 14.98 -11.33
N PRO A 91 -18.81 14.95 -12.14
CA PRO A 91 -20.14 14.59 -11.65
C PRO A 91 -20.12 13.30 -10.81
N GLY A 92 -20.47 13.41 -9.54
CA GLY A 92 -20.59 12.28 -8.61
C GLY A 92 -19.35 11.93 -7.78
N ARG A 93 -18.22 12.63 -7.91
CA ARG A 93 -17.01 12.36 -7.11
C ARG A 93 -16.84 13.35 -5.96
N VAL A 94 -16.96 12.89 -4.71
CA VAL A 94 -16.92 13.74 -3.52
C VAL A 94 -15.56 13.66 -2.82
N VAL A 95 -15.05 14.78 -2.32
CA VAL A 95 -13.84 14.76 -1.47
C VAL A 95 -14.26 14.50 -0.02
N HIS A 96 -13.69 13.47 0.60
CA HIS A 96 -13.93 13.19 2.00
C HIS A 96 -13.28 14.26 2.88
N ALA A 97 -13.93 14.67 3.97
CA ALA A 97 -13.46 15.75 4.86
C ALA A 97 -12.00 15.58 5.31
N SER A 98 -11.53 14.33 5.53
CA SER A 98 -10.13 14.10 5.89
C SER A 98 -9.12 14.40 4.80
N VAL A 99 -9.49 14.22 3.53
CA VAL A 99 -8.66 14.61 2.39
C VAL A 99 -8.73 16.12 2.19
N GLU A 100 -9.86 16.78 2.47
CA GLU A 100 -9.95 18.25 2.46
C GLU A 100 -9.00 18.88 3.48
N GLN A 101 -9.02 18.39 4.73
CA GLN A 101 -8.11 18.85 5.79
C GLN A 101 -6.64 18.60 5.44
N TRP A 102 -6.34 17.44 4.88
CA TRP A 102 -4.99 17.12 4.39
C TRP A 102 -4.53 18.06 3.28
N ALA A 103 -5.39 18.33 2.29
CA ALA A 103 -5.08 19.21 1.18
C ALA A 103 -4.86 20.66 1.64
N ALA A 104 -5.72 21.17 2.53
CA ALA A 104 -5.55 22.49 3.13
C ALA A 104 -4.20 22.61 3.84
N HIS A 105 -3.88 21.66 4.72
CA HIS A 105 -2.60 21.59 5.42
C HIS A 105 -1.42 21.59 4.43
N GLY A 106 -1.48 20.75 3.39
CA GLY A 106 -0.45 20.66 2.37
C GLY A 106 -0.24 21.98 1.62
N VAL A 107 -1.32 22.67 1.21
CA VAL A 107 -1.25 23.96 0.51
C VAL A 107 -0.59 25.01 1.39
N PHE A 108 -1.00 25.14 2.66
CA PHE A 108 -0.39 26.11 3.57
C PHE A 108 1.09 25.84 3.80
N LYS A 109 1.47 24.57 4.00
CA LYS A 109 2.87 24.18 4.13
C LYS A 109 3.68 24.49 2.88
N TYR A 110 3.12 24.19 1.71
CA TYR A 110 3.77 24.41 0.44
C TYR A 110 4.07 25.89 0.20
N LEU A 111 3.05 26.74 0.30
CA LEU A 111 3.18 28.18 0.09
C LEU A 111 4.17 28.81 1.07
N ARG A 112 4.17 28.36 2.33
CA ARG A 112 5.13 28.83 3.33
C ARG A 112 6.57 28.42 3.00
N SER A 113 6.79 27.18 2.58
CA SER A 113 8.14 26.69 2.30
C SER A 113 8.78 27.30 1.05
N PHE A 114 7.97 27.81 0.13
CA PHE A 114 8.42 28.43 -1.12
C PHE A 114 8.05 29.91 -1.25
N ALA A 115 7.73 30.58 -0.13
CA ALA A 115 7.31 31.99 -0.15
C ALA A 115 8.38 32.93 -0.73
N ASP A 116 9.65 32.61 -0.49
CA ASP A 116 10.80 33.40 -0.92
C ASP A 116 11.48 32.85 -2.19
N ASP A 117 10.89 31.82 -2.83
CA ASP A 117 11.45 31.21 -4.05
C ASP A 117 11.00 31.99 -5.29
N PHE A 118 11.69 33.10 -5.57
CA PHE A 118 11.43 33.99 -6.71
C PHE A 118 12.21 33.61 -7.97
N GLU A 119 13.11 32.62 -7.89
CA GLU A 119 13.95 32.18 -9.02
C GLU A 119 13.11 31.55 -10.14
N VAL A 120 12.00 30.89 -9.78
CA VAL A 120 11.20 30.08 -10.68
C VAL A 120 9.72 30.48 -10.68
N VAL A 121 9.06 30.30 -11.82
CA VAL A 121 7.62 30.51 -12.00
C VAL A 121 6.92 29.21 -12.39
N PRO A 122 5.65 29.01 -11.98
CA PRO A 122 4.89 27.81 -12.34
C PRO A 122 4.82 27.59 -13.86
N ALA A 123 5.11 26.36 -14.30
CA ALA A 123 5.00 25.95 -15.69
C ALA A 123 3.73 25.13 -15.89
N LYS A 124 2.84 25.58 -16.78
CA LYS A 124 1.55 24.90 -17.06
C LYS A 124 1.74 23.67 -17.95
N GLU A 125 2.87 23.59 -18.66
CA GLU A 125 3.11 22.54 -19.62
C GLU A 125 3.35 21.19 -18.96
N ASN A 126 2.63 20.17 -19.47
CA ASN A 126 2.90 18.80 -19.09
C ASN A 126 4.22 18.35 -19.74
N TRP A 127 5.32 18.47 -19.00
CA TRP A 127 6.62 17.98 -19.46
C TRP A 127 6.57 16.48 -19.69
N ARG A 128 6.74 16.12 -20.96
CA ARG A 128 6.79 14.74 -21.43
C ARG A 128 7.99 14.59 -22.34
N TYR A 129 8.84 13.63 -22.02
CA TYR A 129 9.81 13.15 -23.00
C TYR A 129 9.05 12.33 -24.04
N PHE A 130 9.29 12.62 -25.31
CA PHE A 130 8.69 11.91 -26.42
C PHE A 130 9.74 11.62 -27.48
N ARG A 131 9.79 10.39 -27.97
CA ARG A 131 10.64 9.98 -29.08
C ARG A 131 9.85 9.07 -30.01
N GLU A 132 9.89 9.37 -31.30
CA GLU A 132 9.29 8.57 -32.35
C GLU A 132 10.32 8.26 -33.43
N TRP A 133 10.35 7.02 -33.90
CA TRP A 133 11.20 6.56 -34.99
C TRP A 133 10.36 6.14 -36.19
N SER A 134 10.93 6.28 -37.39
CA SER A 134 10.30 5.84 -38.65
C SER A 134 10.17 4.32 -38.75
N THR A 135 11.14 3.59 -38.20
CA THR A 135 11.15 2.12 -38.12
C THR A 135 11.06 1.66 -36.66
N PRO A 136 10.40 0.52 -36.39
CA PRO A 136 10.40 -0.06 -35.05
C PRO A 136 11.81 -0.44 -34.60
N ASP A 137 12.08 -0.32 -33.30
CA ASP A 137 13.30 -0.84 -32.69
C ASP A 137 13.26 -2.38 -32.53
N GLN A 138 14.26 -2.95 -31.85
CA GLN A 138 14.35 -4.39 -31.58
C GLN A 138 13.16 -4.95 -30.77
N ARG A 139 12.36 -4.09 -30.13
CA ARG A 139 11.16 -4.47 -29.38
C ARG A 139 9.88 -4.36 -30.22
N GLY A 140 9.99 -3.94 -31.49
CA GLY A 140 8.84 -3.61 -32.33
C GLY A 140 8.20 -2.27 -31.97
N VAL A 141 8.88 -1.41 -31.21
CA VAL A 141 8.32 -0.16 -30.69
C VAL A 141 8.81 1.01 -31.54
N LYS A 142 7.87 1.87 -31.96
CA LYS A 142 8.14 3.09 -32.72
C LYS A 142 8.07 4.34 -31.86
N ARG A 143 7.32 4.33 -30.76
CA ARG A 143 7.05 5.51 -29.92
C ARG A 143 7.37 5.27 -28.46
N TYR A 144 8.06 6.21 -27.84
CA TYR A 144 8.37 6.21 -26.42
C TYR A 144 7.92 7.52 -25.81
N ALA A 145 7.15 7.43 -24.73
CA ALA A 145 6.72 8.57 -23.94
C ALA A 145 7.08 8.34 -22.46
N ILE A 146 7.71 9.32 -21.82
CA ILE A 146 7.98 9.28 -20.39
C ILE A 146 7.37 10.53 -19.76
N SER A 147 6.65 10.33 -18.66
CA SER A 147 5.97 11.40 -17.92
C SER A 147 6.41 11.45 -16.46
N VAL A 148 6.51 12.67 -15.94
CA VAL A 148 6.67 12.96 -14.52
C VAL A 148 5.33 13.41 -13.93
N TRP A 149 5.23 13.36 -12.60
CA TRP A 149 4.14 13.97 -11.84
C TRP A 149 4.74 14.83 -10.74
N GLY A 150 4.07 15.91 -10.36
CA GLY A 150 4.57 16.88 -9.38
C GLY A 150 4.25 18.30 -9.83
N ARG A 151 4.81 19.28 -9.13
CA ARG A 151 4.71 20.69 -9.52
C ARG A 151 5.91 21.06 -10.40
N CYS A 152 5.66 21.63 -11.58
CA CYS A 152 6.69 22.00 -12.55
C CYS A 152 6.91 23.52 -12.53
N TYR A 153 8.17 23.96 -12.54
CA TYR A 153 8.54 25.37 -12.56
C TYR A 153 9.69 25.64 -13.52
N THR A 154 9.75 26.83 -14.10
CA THR A 154 10.84 27.28 -14.97
C THR A 154 11.38 28.60 -14.46
N SER A 155 12.67 28.88 -14.62
CA SER A 155 13.14 30.26 -14.48
C SER A 155 12.57 31.14 -15.59
N GLN A 156 12.56 32.45 -15.39
CA GLN A 156 12.05 33.43 -16.37
C GLN A 156 12.82 33.41 -17.69
N ASP A 157 14.10 33.07 -17.66
CA ASP A 157 14.96 32.94 -18.85
C ASP A 157 14.92 31.52 -19.46
N HIS A 158 14.11 30.62 -18.90
CA HIS A 158 13.96 29.23 -19.32
C HIS A 158 15.23 28.36 -19.24
N ARG A 159 16.29 28.85 -18.58
CA ARG A 159 17.55 28.10 -18.41
C ARG A 159 17.46 27.04 -17.32
N LEU A 160 16.59 27.22 -16.33
CA LEU A 160 16.34 26.27 -15.25
C LEU A 160 14.95 25.66 -15.39
N ARG A 161 14.87 24.33 -15.25
CA ARG A 161 13.63 23.61 -14.98
C ARG A 161 13.69 22.96 -13.62
N GLU A 162 12.66 23.17 -12.80
CA GLU A 162 12.51 22.58 -11.48
C GLU A 162 11.27 21.69 -11.42
N LEU A 163 11.42 20.48 -10.88
CA LEU A 163 10.33 19.58 -10.55
C LEU A 163 10.29 19.36 -9.05
N ARG A 164 9.14 19.65 -8.45
CA ARG A 164 8.88 19.40 -7.04
C ARG A 164 7.97 18.18 -6.91
N LEU A 165 8.58 17.06 -6.54
CA LEU A 165 7.93 15.78 -6.30
C LEU A 165 7.33 15.74 -4.89
N LEU A 166 6.03 15.47 -4.79
CA LEU A 166 5.36 15.44 -3.49
C LEU A 166 5.63 14.11 -2.77
N SER A 167 5.67 14.17 -1.44
CA SER A 167 5.55 13.02 -0.55
C SER A 167 4.67 13.38 0.64
N ASN A 168 4.02 12.39 1.26
CA ASN A 168 3.21 12.65 2.45
C ASN A 168 4.11 12.98 3.65
N ARG A 169 5.33 12.42 3.71
CA ARG A 169 6.34 12.64 4.76
C ARG A 169 7.74 12.69 4.16
N ALA A 170 8.69 13.31 4.85
CA ALA A 170 10.09 13.36 4.43
C ALA A 170 10.76 11.97 4.50
N ASP A 171 10.51 11.26 5.60
CA ASP A 171 11.02 9.92 5.91
C ASP A 171 10.17 8.77 5.31
N GLY A 172 9.07 9.10 4.64
CA GLY A 172 8.07 8.10 4.25
C GLY A 172 8.48 7.20 3.08
N ARG A 173 9.37 7.67 2.20
CA ARG A 173 9.90 6.89 1.06
C ARG A 173 11.19 7.52 0.54
N THR A 174 12.27 6.75 0.53
CA THR A 174 13.48 7.10 -0.21
C THR A 174 13.26 6.85 -1.69
N ARG A 175 13.51 7.86 -2.53
CA ARG A 175 13.49 7.72 -3.98
C ARG A 175 14.77 7.07 -4.45
N THR A 176 14.66 6.14 -5.38
CA THR A 176 15.82 5.45 -5.94
C THR A 176 16.54 6.37 -6.92
N GLU A 177 17.83 6.14 -7.12
CA GLU A 177 18.62 6.86 -8.13
C GLU A 177 17.99 6.74 -9.52
N ALA A 178 17.48 5.56 -9.88
CA ALA A 178 16.77 5.33 -11.14
C ALA A 178 15.50 6.19 -11.28
N GLU A 179 14.71 6.36 -10.22
CA GLU A 179 13.52 7.23 -10.24
C GLU A 179 13.92 8.69 -10.52
N VAL A 180 14.97 9.16 -9.84
CA VAL A 180 15.52 10.51 -10.01
C VAL A 180 16.08 10.71 -11.41
N ALA A 181 16.84 9.73 -11.92
CA ALA A 181 17.44 9.73 -13.26
C ALA A 181 16.38 9.87 -14.37
N VAL A 182 15.28 9.13 -14.28
CA VAL A 182 14.19 9.21 -15.27
C VAL A 182 13.43 10.53 -15.18
N ALA A 183 13.22 11.07 -13.98
CA ALA A 183 12.67 12.42 -13.83
C ALA A 183 13.62 13.48 -14.43
N ALA A 184 14.93 13.35 -14.23
CA ALA A 184 15.94 14.24 -14.75
C ALA A 184 15.97 14.24 -16.29
N LEU A 185 15.86 13.07 -16.92
CA LEU A 185 15.69 12.97 -18.38
C LEU A 185 14.49 13.79 -18.87
N VAL A 186 13.33 13.64 -18.21
CA VAL A 186 12.12 14.35 -18.63
C VAL A 186 12.36 15.86 -18.53
N LEU A 187 12.97 16.36 -17.46
CA LEU A 187 13.23 17.80 -17.35
C LEU A 187 14.23 18.28 -18.42
N ALA A 188 15.31 17.52 -18.63
CA ALA A 188 16.39 17.83 -19.58
C ALA A 188 15.94 17.81 -21.06
N SER A 189 14.86 17.10 -21.38
CA SER A 189 14.50 16.78 -22.78
C SER A 189 13.02 16.95 -23.14
N ALA A 190 12.13 17.23 -22.18
CA ALA A 190 10.70 17.38 -22.47
C ALA A 190 10.39 18.61 -23.31
N LEU A 191 9.32 18.49 -24.10
CA LEU A 191 8.68 19.60 -24.77
C LEU A 191 7.82 20.42 -23.80
N PRO A 192 7.57 21.72 -24.10
CA PRO A 192 8.07 22.48 -25.25
C PRO A 192 9.56 22.90 -25.13
N GLN A 193 10.11 23.43 -26.22
CA GLN A 193 11.41 24.14 -26.25
C GLN A 193 11.28 25.54 -25.60
N PRO A 194 12.38 26.19 -25.16
CA PRO A 194 13.78 25.75 -25.24
C PRO A 194 14.15 24.68 -24.21
N LEU A 195 15.20 23.90 -24.52
CA LEU A 195 15.79 22.97 -23.55
C LEU A 195 16.50 23.76 -22.44
N PRO A 196 16.44 23.30 -21.18
CA PRO A 196 17.12 23.97 -20.09
C PRO A 196 18.63 23.77 -20.17
N GLU A 197 19.38 24.65 -19.54
CA GLU A 197 20.80 24.44 -19.23
C GLU A 197 20.97 23.70 -17.90
N HIS A 198 20.02 23.88 -16.98
CA HIS A 198 20.06 23.39 -15.61
C HIS A 198 18.75 22.72 -15.21
N VAL A 199 18.85 21.64 -14.44
CA VAL A 199 17.71 20.84 -13.99
C VAL A 199 17.81 20.68 -12.47
N ARG A 200 16.71 20.97 -11.78
CA ARG A 200 16.57 20.76 -10.34
C ARG A 200 15.38 19.86 -10.03
N ILE A 201 15.57 18.89 -9.14
CA ILE A 201 14.50 18.03 -8.64
C ILE A 201 14.52 18.08 -7.13
N ARG A 202 13.39 18.48 -6.55
CA ARG A 202 13.18 18.54 -5.10
C ARG A 202 12.07 17.58 -4.69
N GLN A 203 12.24 16.94 -3.56
CA GLN A 203 11.16 16.30 -2.82
C GLN A 203 10.59 17.31 -1.84
N PHE A 204 9.26 17.43 -1.82
CA PHE A 204 8.53 18.23 -0.84
C PHE A 204 7.60 17.35 -0.01
N ALA A 205 7.78 17.36 1.30
CA ALA A 205 6.96 16.63 2.25
C ALA A 205 5.79 17.48 2.73
N LEU A 206 4.56 17.06 2.39
CA LEU A 206 3.33 17.81 2.69
C LEU A 206 3.03 17.91 4.19
N LEU A 207 3.46 16.94 5.00
CA LEU A 207 3.17 16.92 6.44
C LEU A 207 3.91 18.02 7.20
N ASP A 208 5.23 18.14 7.01
CA ASP A 208 6.09 19.00 7.82
C ASP A 208 6.55 20.25 7.05
N GLY A 209 6.56 20.19 5.71
CA GLY A 209 7.08 21.23 4.83
C GLY A 209 8.56 21.04 4.48
N THR A 210 9.15 19.88 4.85
CA THR A 210 10.56 19.57 4.61
C THR A 210 10.82 19.46 3.10
N THR A 211 11.90 20.10 2.65
CA THR A 211 12.35 20.07 1.26
C THR A 211 13.72 19.39 1.19
N THR A 212 13.86 18.44 0.26
CA THR A 212 15.13 17.72 0.03
C THR A 212 15.46 17.78 -1.45
N THR A 213 16.65 18.26 -1.80
CA THR A 213 17.14 18.21 -3.17
C THR A 213 17.54 16.79 -3.52
N LEU A 214 16.95 16.24 -4.58
CA LEU A 214 17.25 14.90 -5.10
C LEU A 214 18.25 14.94 -6.26
N PHE A 215 18.21 16.01 -7.04
CA PHE A 215 19.12 16.27 -8.15
C PHE A 215 19.21 17.78 -8.37
N ASP A 216 20.41 18.27 -8.64
CA ASP A 216 20.66 19.67 -8.98
C ASP A 216 21.92 19.71 -9.85
N GLY A 217 21.75 19.98 -11.15
CA GLY A 217 22.87 19.87 -12.08
C GLY A 217 22.54 20.29 -13.50
N SER A 218 23.56 20.25 -14.36
CA SER A 218 23.43 20.62 -15.76
C SER A 218 22.54 19.65 -16.53
N ARG A 219 22.04 20.10 -17.68
CA ARG A 219 21.33 19.23 -18.63
C ARG A 219 22.16 18.00 -19.01
N GLN A 220 23.47 18.14 -19.22
CA GLN A 220 24.32 17.00 -19.57
C GLN A 220 24.42 15.99 -18.43
N ALA A 221 24.61 16.46 -17.19
CA ALA A 221 24.65 15.58 -16.02
C ALA A 221 23.33 14.80 -15.84
N ALA A 222 22.19 15.41 -16.15
CA ALA A 222 20.89 14.73 -16.14
C ALA A 222 20.78 13.62 -17.20
N LEU A 223 21.34 13.84 -18.39
CA LEU A 223 21.38 12.83 -19.46
C LEU A 223 22.34 11.69 -19.11
N ASP A 224 23.52 11.99 -18.58
CA ASP A 224 24.50 10.99 -18.16
C ASP A 224 23.95 10.11 -17.03
N LEU A 225 23.27 10.72 -16.04
CA LEU A 225 22.59 10.00 -14.97
C LEU A 225 21.50 9.07 -15.52
N TYR A 226 20.74 9.54 -16.52
CA TYR A 226 19.75 8.69 -17.19
C TYR A 226 20.40 7.49 -17.88
N ASP A 227 21.49 7.69 -18.61
CA ASP A 227 22.15 6.58 -19.33
C ASP A 227 22.69 5.51 -18.38
N VAL A 228 23.21 5.90 -17.20
CA VAL A 228 23.76 4.98 -16.21
C VAL A 228 22.68 4.31 -15.37
N ALA A 229 21.73 5.07 -14.80
CA ALA A 229 20.78 4.54 -13.81
C ALA A 229 19.34 4.39 -14.36
N GLY A 230 18.87 5.36 -15.15
CA GLY A 230 17.49 5.42 -15.61
C GLY A 230 17.18 4.40 -16.72
N LYS A 231 18.03 4.34 -17.75
CA LYS A 231 17.86 3.50 -18.94
C LYS A 231 17.85 2.01 -18.61
N PRO A 232 18.77 1.45 -17.80
CA PRO A 232 18.69 0.06 -17.39
C PRO A 232 17.42 -0.25 -16.58
N ALA A 233 17.00 0.66 -15.69
CA ALA A 233 15.80 0.47 -14.89
C ALA A 233 14.50 0.45 -15.73
N LEU A 234 14.39 1.35 -16.71
CA LEU A 234 13.27 1.34 -17.66
C LEU A 234 13.28 0.09 -18.54
N ALA A 235 14.45 -0.34 -19.02
CA ALA A 235 14.59 -1.60 -19.74
C ALA A 235 14.14 -2.78 -18.87
N GLY A 236 14.48 -2.80 -17.58
CA GLY A 236 14.02 -3.84 -16.64
C GLY A 236 12.48 -3.93 -16.52
N ILE A 237 11.77 -2.79 -16.55
CA ILE A 237 10.30 -2.76 -16.54
C ILE A 237 9.74 -3.24 -17.88
N VAL A 238 10.27 -2.71 -18.98
CA VAL A 238 9.70 -2.90 -20.31
C VAL A 238 10.02 -4.29 -20.85
N ASP A 239 11.26 -4.75 -20.71
CA ASP A 239 11.75 -5.94 -21.40
C ASP A 239 11.39 -7.21 -20.65
N ALA A 240 11.26 -7.12 -19.31
CA ALA A 240 11.04 -8.26 -18.44
C ALA A 240 11.96 -9.45 -18.83
N PRO A 241 13.30 -9.28 -18.79
CA PRO A 241 14.27 -10.19 -19.42
C PRO A 241 14.28 -11.63 -18.88
N GLY A 242 13.60 -11.89 -17.76
CA GLY A 242 13.36 -13.23 -17.20
C GLY A 242 11.93 -13.75 -17.40
N GLY A 243 11.14 -13.11 -18.26
CA GLY A 243 9.69 -13.31 -18.36
C GLY A 243 8.89 -12.40 -17.43
N LEU A 244 7.57 -12.46 -17.55
CA LEU A 244 6.65 -11.68 -16.73
C LEU A 244 6.60 -12.24 -15.30
N ASP A 245 7.10 -11.45 -14.35
CA ASP A 245 7.01 -11.74 -12.92
C ASP A 245 5.69 -11.23 -12.35
N TYR A 246 4.80 -12.18 -12.04
CA TYR A 246 3.48 -11.89 -11.50
C TYR A 246 3.51 -11.91 -9.97
N ARG A 247 3.19 -10.77 -9.36
CA ARG A 247 3.10 -10.62 -7.90
C ARG A 247 1.72 -10.09 -7.51
N PRO A 248 0.72 -10.97 -7.32
CA PRO A 248 -0.59 -10.57 -6.79
C PRO A 248 -0.45 -9.79 -5.49
N GLY A 249 -1.29 -8.76 -5.33
CA GLY A 249 -1.29 -7.90 -4.14
C GLY A 249 -2.34 -6.80 -4.24
N SER A 250 -2.14 -5.72 -3.48
CA SER A 250 -3.06 -4.55 -3.52
C SER A 250 -3.18 -3.93 -4.92
N ALA A 251 -2.11 -3.98 -5.72
CA ALA A 251 -2.09 -3.54 -7.11
C ALA A 251 -3.03 -4.33 -8.05
N CYS A 252 -3.64 -5.42 -7.59
CA CYS A 252 -4.67 -6.13 -8.35
C CYS A 252 -6.02 -5.41 -8.35
N ALA A 253 -6.29 -4.52 -7.38
CA ALA A 253 -7.56 -3.82 -7.26
C ALA A 253 -7.84 -2.89 -8.47
N ASP A 254 -6.81 -2.34 -9.07
CA ASP A 254 -6.86 -1.45 -10.23
C ASP A 254 -6.13 -2.03 -11.46
N CYS A 255 -5.76 -3.32 -11.43
CA CYS A 255 -5.11 -3.97 -12.55
C CYS A 255 -6.09 -4.23 -13.70
N PRO A 256 -5.86 -3.66 -14.91
CA PRO A 256 -6.75 -3.88 -16.05
C PRO A 256 -6.62 -5.31 -16.63
N PHE A 257 -5.56 -6.03 -16.28
CA PHE A 257 -5.28 -7.40 -16.72
C PHE A 257 -5.69 -8.46 -15.69
N VAL A 258 -6.39 -8.06 -14.62
CA VAL A 258 -6.66 -8.96 -13.48
C VAL A 258 -7.42 -10.22 -13.87
N ALA A 259 -8.26 -10.18 -14.91
CA ALA A 259 -9.13 -11.28 -15.33
C ALA A 259 -8.37 -12.39 -16.06
N VAL A 260 -7.18 -12.07 -16.58
CA VAL A 260 -6.31 -13.00 -17.32
C VAL A 260 -5.00 -13.28 -16.57
N CYS A 261 -4.87 -12.77 -15.33
CA CYS A 261 -3.72 -13.07 -14.50
C CYS A 261 -3.63 -14.59 -14.23
N PRO A 262 -2.50 -15.26 -14.56
CA PRO A 262 -2.37 -16.70 -14.46
C PRO A 262 -2.12 -17.21 -13.03
N VAL A 263 -1.62 -16.34 -12.13
CA VAL A 263 -1.23 -16.73 -10.77
C VAL A 263 -2.14 -16.15 -9.68
N LEU A 264 -3.14 -15.33 -10.04
CA LEU A 264 -4.11 -14.80 -9.07
C LEU A 264 -5.24 -15.82 -8.88
N PRO A 265 -5.35 -16.47 -7.70
CA PRO A 265 -6.46 -17.37 -7.43
C PRO A 265 -7.78 -16.60 -7.46
N ARG A 266 -8.82 -17.23 -8.02
CA ARG A 266 -10.20 -16.72 -8.06
C ARG A 266 -11.08 -17.65 -7.27
N SER A 267 -11.77 -17.15 -6.26
CA SER A 267 -12.58 -17.95 -5.35
C SER A 267 -13.89 -17.23 -5.08
N ALA A 268 -14.99 -17.73 -5.63
CA ALA A 268 -16.31 -17.13 -5.49
C ALA A 268 -16.87 -17.28 -4.06
N GLY A 269 -17.36 -16.18 -3.48
CA GLY A 269 -18.19 -16.19 -2.28
C GLY A 269 -17.44 -16.42 -0.98
N VAL A 270 -16.13 -16.18 -0.93
CA VAL A 270 -15.32 -16.32 0.29
C VAL A 270 -15.80 -15.36 1.38
N LEU A 271 -16.16 -14.14 1.02
CA LEU A 271 -16.58 -13.08 1.93
C LEU A 271 -18.09 -13.14 2.24
N GLY A 272 -18.82 -14.09 1.64
CA GLY A 272 -20.25 -14.32 1.89
C GLY A 272 -21.16 -13.19 1.42
N VAL A 273 -20.73 -12.38 0.45
CA VAL A 273 -21.51 -11.30 -0.19
C VAL A 273 -21.52 -11.53 -1.69
N GLN A 274 -22.71 -11.43 -2.28
CA GLN A 274 -22.91 -11.49 -3.74
C GLN A 274 -23.35 -10.10 -4.20
N ASP A 275 -22.37 -9.25 -4.46
CA ASP A 275 -22.56 -7.88 -4.95
C ASP A 275 -21.30 -7.46 -5.72
N ASP A 276 -21.37 -7.51 -7.04
CA ASP A 276 -20.30 -7.05 -7.93
C ASP A 276 -20.56 -5.63 -8.46
N SER A 277 -21.55 -4.92 -7.92
CA SER A 277 -21.90 -3.56 -8.37
C SER A 277 -20.95 -2.50 -7.84
N ARG A 278 -20.23 -2.80 -6.74
CA ARG A 278 -19.32 -1.87 -6.05
C ARG A 278 -17.95 -1.82 -6.70
N PRO A 279 -17.22 -0.68 -6.60
CA PRO A 279 -15.83 -0.59 -7.03
C PRO A 279 -14.97 -1.71 -6.47
N ARG A 280 -14.07 -2.26 -7.29
CA ARG A 280 -13.11 -3.24 -6.79
C ARG A 280 -12.19 -2.56 -5.80
N ARG A 281 -12.18 -3.08 -4.58
CA ARG A 281 -11.34 -2.60 -3.48
C ARG A 281 -10.46 -3.74 -2.97
N THR A 282 -9.52 -3.36 -2.13
CA THR A 282 -8.72 -4.30 -1.36
C THR A 282 -9.31 -4.41 0.05
N TRP A 283 -9.55 -5.63 0.50
CA TRP A 283 -10.00 -5.92 1.85
C TRP A 283 -8.98 -6.78 2.60
N SER A 284 -8.82 -6.52 3.89
CA SER A 284 -8.00 -7.34 4.79
C SER A 284 -8.60 -7.33 6.20
N PRO A 285 -8.22 -8.29 7.07
CA PRO A 285 -8.60 -8.27 8.48
C PRO A 285 -8.27 -6.95 9.21
N THR A 286 -7.17 -6.29 8.85
CA THR A 286 -6.80 -4.97 9.40
C THR A 286 -7.73 -3.85 8.91
N THR A 287 -8.17 -3.93 7.65
CA THR A 287 -9.18 -3.03 7.08
C THR A 287 -10.50 -3.16 7.85
N SER A 288 -10.96 -4.40 8.08
CA SER A 288 -12.17 -4.69 8.88
C SER A 288 -12.09 -4.08 10.29
N ARG A 289 -10.97 -4.29 11.01
CA ARG A 289 -10.78 -3.74 12.36
C ARG A 289 -10.84 -2.21 12.38
N SER A 290 -10.18 -1.56 11.43
CA SER A 290 -10.18 -0.09 11.33
C SER A 290 -11.58 0.45 11.04
N TYR A 291 -12.29 -0.16 10.08
CA TYR A 291 -13.63 0.26 9.68
C TYR A 291 -14.64 0.10 10.82
N ARG A 292 -14.62 -1.03 11.53
CA ARG A 292 -15.52 -1.29 12.66
C ARG A 292 -15.33 -0.29 13.80
N ARG A 293 -14.10 0.20 13.97
CA ARG A 293 -13.80 1.23 14.94
C ARG A 293 -14.36 2.57 14.47
N CYS A 294 -14.01 2.99 13.25
CA CYS A 294 -14.60 4.15 12.59
C CYS A 294 -14.39 4.09 11.06
N PRO A 295 -15.44 4.21 10.23
CA PRO A 295 -15.29 4.21 8.77
C PRO A 295 -14.34 5.29 8.25
N ALA A 296 -14.40 6.51 8.82
CA ALA A 296 -13.50 7.60 8.43
C ALA A 296 -12.02 7.31 8.76
N GLN A 297 -11.74 6.50 9.79
CA GLN A 297 -10.38 6.05 10.10
C GLN A 297 -9.85 5.10 9.03
N GLU A 298 -10.64 4.10 8.63
CA GLU A 298 -10.29 3.20 7.54
C GLU A 298 -10.03 3.98 6.25
N PHE A 299 -10.93 4.91 5.89
CA PHE A 299 -10.77 5.70 4.68
C PHE A 299 -9.47 6.51 4.70
N SER A 300 -9.17 7.17 5.82
CA SER A 300 -7.94 7.96 5.96
C SER A 300 -6.66 7.11 5.88
N ARG A 301 -6.68 5.89 6.44
CA ARG A 301 -5.58 4.91 6.30
C ARG A 301 -5.45 4.43 4.85
N ARG A 302 -6.57 4.16 4.17
CA ARG A 302 -6.59 3.76 2.76
C ARG A 302 -5.99 4.84 1.85
N GLN A 303 -6.27 6.11 2.15
CA GLN A 303 -5.66 7.29 1.51
C GLN A 303 -4.18 7.51 1.90
N ARG A 304 -3.63 6.69 2.81
CA ARG A 304 -2.26 6.79 3.34
C ARG A 304 -1.96 8.17 3.92
N LEU A 305 -2.96 8.80 4.54
CA LEU A 305 -2.75 10.06 5.26
C LEU A 305 -1.76 9.82 6.41
N PRO A 306 -0.90 10.79 6.76
CA PRO A 306 0.08 10.59 7.82
C PRO A 306 -0.57 10.28 9.17
N LEU A 307 -0.15 9.17 9.79
CA LEU A 307 -0.61 8.75 11.11
C LEU A 307 0.23 9.42 12.20
N ASP A 308 -0.40 9.76 13.32
CA ASP A 308 0.27 10.10 14.57
C ASP A 308 1.05 8.87 15.08
N GLN A 309 2.38 8.94 14.97
CA GLN A 309 3.24 7.82 15.34
C GLN A 309 3.29 7.60 16.85
N SER A 310 3.01 8.60 17.68
CA SER A 310 2.98 8.42 19.14
C SER A 310 1.83 7.51 19.58
N ILE A 311 0.74 7.52 18.80
CA ILE A 311 -0.43 6.66 18.99
C ILE A 311 -0.20 5.31 18.30
N GLU A 312 0.16 5.31 17.02
CA GLU A 312 0.34 4.07 16.23
C GLU A 312 1.48 3.18 16.78
N ARG A 313 2.53 3.81 17.32
CA ARG A 313 3.72 3.16 17.88
C ARG A 313 3.84 3.34 19.41
N GLY A 314 2.71 3.37 20.12
CA GLY A 314 2.74 3.35 21.58
C GLY A 314 3.47 2.11 22.13
N GLY A 315 3.98 2.18 23.36
CA GLY A 315 4.90 1.16 23.91
C GLY A 315 4.42 -0.29 23.79
N SER A 316 3.13 -0.56 24.06
CA SER A 316 2.57 -1.91 23.90
C SER A 316 2.51 -2.39 22.44
N ALA A 317 2.28 -1.48 21.49
CA ALA A 317 2.29 -1.81 20.06
C ALA A 317 3.73 -2.06 19.58
N GLU A 318 4.67 -1.23 20.03
CA GLU A 318 6.11 -1.40 19.74
C GLU A 318 6.63 -2.75 20.26
N ARG A 319 6.31 -3.11 21.52
CA ARG A 319 6.64 -4.43 22.10
C ARG A 319 6.07 -5.56 21.24
N GLY A 320 4.79 -5.48 20.91
CA GLY A 320 4.13 -6.50 20.08
C GLY A 320 4.83 -6.70 18.74
N ARG A 321 5.16 -5.62 18.03
CA ARG A 321 5.89 -5.71 16.75
C ARG A 321 7.31 -6.25 16.91
N ALA A 322 8.02 -5.89 17.98
CA ALA A 322 9.36 -6.40 18.25
C ALA A 322 9.33 -7.91 18.51
N VAL A 323 8.35 -8.40 19.28
CA VAL A 323 8.13 -9.84 19.51
C VAL A 323 7.83 -10.56 18.19
N HIS A 324 6.95 -10.03 17.35
CA HIS A 324 6.67 -10.63 16.04
C HIS A 324 7.92 -10.68 15.15
N ARG A 325 8.67 -9.57 15.02
CA ARG A 325 9.91 -9.51 14.24
C ARG A 325 10.94 -10.54 14.73
N TYR A 326 11.13 -10.66 16.05
CA TYR A 326 12.04 -11.66 16.61
C TYR A 326 11.64 -13.10 16.22
N LEU A 327 10.35 -13.42 16.33
CA LEU A 327 9.84 -14.74 15.95
C LEU A 327 9.94 -14.98 14.43
N GLU A 328 9.67 -13.96 13.62
CA GLU A 328 9.83 -14.01 12.17
C GLU A 328 11.27 -14.34 11.78
N ASP A 329 12.25 -13.63 12.36
CA ASP A 329 13.67 -13.81 12.06
C ASP A 329 14.16 -15.20 12.50
N LEU A 330 13.68 -15.70 13.65
CA LEU A 330 14.04 -17.03 14.17
C LEU A 330 13.41 -18.17 13.36
N HIS A 331 12.18 -17.98 12.87
CA HIS A 331 11.44 -18.99 12.11
C HIS A 331 11.73 -18.96 10.60
N SER A 332 12.40 -17.92 10.10
CA SER A 332 12.64 -17.72 8.67
C SER A 332 13.41 -18.87 8.02
N ALA A 333 13.23 -19.01 6.71
CA ALA A 333 13.90 -20.05 5.92
C ALA A 333 15.43 -19.87 6.00
N GLY A 334 16.12 -20.92 6.46
CA GLY A 334 17.57 -20.94 6.66
C GLY A 334 17.99 -21.04 8.13
N THR A 335 17.19 -20.52 9.05
CA THR A 335 17.37 -20.70 10.50
C THR A 335 16.38 -21.71 11.05
N ALA A 336 15.08 -21.61 10.68
CA ALA A 336 13.96 -22.47 11.06
C ALA A 336 14.13 -23.13 12.45
N SER A 337 14.57 -22.33 13.41
CA SER A 337 15.10 -22.82 14.68
C SER A 337 13.98 -22.86 15.69
N ARG A 338 13.91 -23.96 16.44
CA ARG A 338 12.99 -24.06 17.57
C ARG A 338 13.31 -22.97 18.58
N CYS A 339 12.29 -22.34 19.12
CA CYS A 339 12.45 -21.37 20.19
C CYS A 339 12.93 -22.05 21.49
N ASP A 340 13.82 -21.38 22.22
CA ASP A 340 14.29 -21.77 23.55
C ASP A 340 13.72 -20.77 24.58
N SER A 341 13.44 -21.26 25.78
CA SER A 341 13.07 -20.44 26.95
C SER A 341 14.19 -19.49 27.43
N ARG A 342 15.44 -19.70 27.02
CA ARG A 342 16.57 -18.81 27.32
C ARG A 342 16.62 -17.69 26.28
N ILE A 343 15.91 -16.60 26.57
CA ILE A 343 15.84 -15.43 25.70
C ILE A 343 17.13 -14.59 25.83
N PRO A 344 17.84 -14.29 24.73
CA PRO A 344 19.02 -13.44 24.77
C PRO A 344 18.70 -12.04 25.32
N GLY A 345 19.64 -11.44 26.06
CA GLY A 345 19.48 -10.07 26.56
C GLY A 345 19.31 -9.02 25.46
N ASN A 346 19.80 -9.32 24.25
CA ASN A 346 19.69 -8.51 23.05
C ASN A 346 18.61 -9.01 22.07
N TRP A 347 17.52 -9.63 22.57
CA TRP A 347 16.46 -10.15 21.70
C TRP A 347 15.73 -9.09 20.88
N VAL A 348 15.75 -7.82 21.32
CA VAL A 348 15.04 -6.73 20.63
C VAL A 348 15.69 -6.49 19.26
N PRO A 349 14.97 -6.68 18.15
CA PRO A 349 15.55 -6.50 16.82
C PRO A 349 15.95 -5.05 16.54
N ASP A 350 16.83 -4.85 15.57
CA ASP A 350 17.25 -3.52 15.14
C ASP A 350 16.05 -2.66 14.68
N GLY A 351 16.09 -1.36 14.99
CA GLY A 351 15.05 -0.40 14.62
C GLY A 351 13.84 -0.35 15.58
N PHE A 352 13.90 -1.05 16.72
CA PHE A 352 12.91 -0.97 17.79
C PHE A 352 13.47 -0.30 19.04
N GLU A 353 12.71 0.64 19.59
CA GLU A 353 13.04 1.31 20.85
C GLU A 353 12.00 0.95 21.91
N LEU A 354 12.43 0.17 22.90
CA LEU A 354 11.59 -0.26 24.01
C LEU A 354 12.14 0.28 25.34
N SER A 355 11.24 0.69 26.23
CA SER A 355 11.60 0.91 27.64
C SER A 355 11.97 -0.42 28.30
N ASP A 356 12.75 -0.37 29.39
CA ASP A 356 13.19 -1.58 30.09
C ASP A 356 12.02 -2.48 30.50
N ARG A 357 10.93 -1.89 31.01
CA ARG A 357 9.70 -2.61 31.33
C ARG A 357 9.11 -3.37 30.14
N GLU A 358 9.10 -2.75 28.96
CA GLU A 358 8.59 -3.38 27.74
C GLU A 358 9.55 -4.46 27.21
N ARG A 359 10.86 -4.30 27.42
CA ARG A 359 11.89 -5.31 27.08
C ARG A 359 11.75 -6.55 27.95
N GLU A 360 11.61 -6.37 29.25
CA GLU A 360 11.43 -7.46 30.23
C GLU A 360 10.15 -8.24 29.93
N LEU A 361 9.04 -7.52 29.73
CA LEU A 361 7.77 -8.14 29.37
C LEU A 361 7.86 -8.87 28.03
N GLY A 362 8.48 -8.28 27.00
CA GLY A 362 8.67 -8.96 25.71
C GLY A 362 9.47 -10.26 25.84
N ALA A 363 10.53 -10.27 26.64
CA ALA A 363 11.29 -11.48 26.92
C ALA A 363 10.44 -12.55 27.63
N GLU A 364 9.57 -12.15 28.57
CA GLU A 364 8.62 -13.06 29.21
C GLU A 364 7.63 -13.67 28.20
N LEU A 365 7.07 -12.87 27.30
CA LEU A 365 6.17 -13.36 26.27
C LEU A 365 6.86 -14.36 25.33
N LEU A 366 8.12 -14.12 24.98
CA LEU A 366 8.91 -15.04 24.15
C LEU A 366 9.21 -16.37 24.85
N ARG A 367 9.39 -16.38 26.19
CA ARG A 367 9.51 -17.62 26.97
C ARG A 367 8.26 -18.47 26.84
N HIS A 368 7.09 -17.85 26.95
CA HIS A 368 5.80 -18.53 26.81
C HIS A 368 5.57 -19.05 25.39
N HIS A 369 6.04 -18.34 24.35
CA HIS A 369 6.00 -18.86 22.98
C HIS A 369 6.80 -20.16 22.83
N ALA A 370 7.98 -20.25 23.48
CA ALA A 370 8.82 -21.43 23.39
C ALA A 370 8.13 -22.72 23.86
N GLU A 371 7.20 -22.61 24.82
CA GLU A 371 6.40 -23.74 25.33
C GLU A 371 5.49 -24.37 24.27
N VAL A 372 5.03 -23.57 23.30
CA VAL A 372 4.08 -23.97 22.26
C VAL A 372 4.61 -23.78 20.84
N CYS A 373 5.93 -23.66 20.68
CA CYS A 373 6.57 -23.31 19.42
C CYS A 373 6.15 -24.27 18.29
N PRO A 374 5.56 -23.77 17.18
CA PRO A 374 5.04 -24.61 16.10
C PRO A 374 6.14 -25.40 15.36
N LEU A 375 7.39 -24.93 15.42
CA LEU A 375 8.52 -25.61 14.77
C LEU A 375 8.93 -26.92 15.47
N THR A 376 8.37 -27.21 16.64
CA THR A 376 8.44 -28.55 17.24
C THR A 376 7.69 -29.60 16.40
N LEU A 377 6.71 -29.16 15.59
CA LEU A 377 5.85 -30.00 14.76
C LEU A 377 6.24 -30.01 13.28
N ALA A 378 7.09 -29.08 12.84
CA ALA A 378 7.54 -29.00 11.46
C ALA A 378 8.62 -30.06 11.17
N SER A 379 8.47 -30.78 10.06
CA SER A 379 9.42 -31.83 9.65
C SER A 379 10.61 -31.27 8.87
N SER A 380 10.42 -30.17 8.15
CA SER A 380 11.45 -29.53 7.33
C SER A 380 11.26 -28.02 7.23
N PRO A 381 12.29 -27.24 6.85
CA PRO A 381 12.14 -25.81 6.60
C PRO A 381 11.14 -25.48 5.47
N ALA A 382 10.97 -26.39 4.49
CA ALA A 382 10.01 -26.20 3.39
C ALA A 382 8.54 -26.33 3.86
N ASP A 383 8.33 -26.94 5.02
CA ASP A 383 7.04 -27.05 5.69
C ASP A 383 6.68 -25.80 6.50
N VAL A 384 7.45 -24.71 6.38
CA VAL A 384 7.26 -23.48 7.13
C VAL A 384 7.28 -22.30 6.17
N ARG A 385 6.29 -21.42 6.30
CA ARG A 385 6.22 -20.14 5.60
C ARG A 385 5.93 -19.07 6.64
N VAL A 386 6.93 -18.25 6.92
CA VAL A 386 6.81 -17.09 7.80
C VAL A 386 6.17 -15.96 7.01
N GLU A 387 5.12 -15.36 7.56
CA GLU A 387 4.51 -14.17 6.97
C GLU A 387 4.19 -14.25 5.45
N PRO A 388 3.65 -15.38 4.92
CA PRO A 388 3.37 -15.48 3.49
C PRO A 388 2.23 -14.54 3.08
N ASP A 389 2.38 -13.86 1.94
CA ASP A 389 1.29 -13.09 1.35
C ASP A 389 0.24 -14.03 0.75
N ILE A 390 -1.00 -13.96 1.25
CA ILE A 390 -2.15 -14.66 0.72
C ILE A 390 -3.03 -13.64 0.01
N VAL A 391 -3.18 -13.83 -1.30
CA VAL A 391 -3.91 -12.92 -2.18
C VAL A 391 -4.83 -13.72 -3.08
N PHE A 392 -6.10 -13.35 -3.15
CA PHE A 392 -7.04 -13.92 -4.11
C PHE A 392 -8.16 -12.91 -4.44
N HIS A 393 -8.87 -13.20 -5.53
CA HIS A 393 -10.04 -12.45 -5.97
C HIS A 393 -11.31 -13.15 -5.52
N ASP A 394 -12.07 -12.53 -4.64
CA ASP A 394 -13.47 -12.91 -4.45
C ASP A 394 -14.29 -12.31 -5.59
N THR A 395 -14.69 -13.18 -6.51
CA THR A 395 -15.39 -12.78 -7.74
C THR A 395 -16.83 -12.37 -7.49
N ASP A 396 -17.48 -12.88 -6.45
CA ASP A 396 -18.89 -12.57 -6.13
C ASP A 396 -19.03 -11.16 -5.54
N ALA A 397 -18.02 -10.70 -4.81
CA ALA A 397 -17.96 -9.36 -4.22
C ALA A 397 -17.05 -8.39 -5.00
N ASP A 398 -16.52 -8.83 -6.15
CA ASP A 398 -15.41 -8.21 -6.89
C ASP A 398 -14.37 -7.51 -6.00
N THR A 399 -13.78 -8.27 -5.06
CA THR A 399 -12.87 -7.73 -4.03
C THR A 399 -11.56 -8.49 -4.01
N MET A 400 -10.44 -7.76 -3.90
CA MET A 400 -9.13 -8.37 -3.64
C MET A 400 -8.97 -8.62 -2.14
N VAL A 401 -8.87 -9.88 -1.73
CA VAL A 401 -8.63 -10.24 -0.33
C VAL A 401 -7.13 -10.38 -0.13
N LEU A 402 -6.60 -9.65 0.85
CA LEU A 402 -5.23 -9.76 1.31
C LEU A 402 -5.18 -10.25 2.75
N ALA A 403 -4.34 -11.24 3.00
CA ALA A 403 -4.01 -11.68 4.33
C ALA A 403 -2.54 -12.06 4.42
N LYS A 404 -2.01 -11.97 5.63
CA LYS A 404 -0.62 -12.28 5.94
C LYS A 404 -0.60 -12.97 7.30
N PRO A 405 -0.81 -14.30 7.35
CA PRO A 405 -0.66 -15.06 8.59
C PRO A 405 0.71 -14.81 9.20
N ASP A 406 0.81 -14.80 10.53
CA ASP A 406 2.12 -14.76 11.19
C ASP A 406 2.97 -15.98 10.79
N LEU A 407 2.33 -17.15 10.70
CA LEU A 407 2.96 -18.38 10.25
C LEU A 407 1.97 -19.31 9.52
N LEU A 408 2.41 -19.90 8.41
CA LEU A 408 1.86 -21.16 7.93
C LEU A 408 2.87 -22.27 8.13
N TYR A 409 2.46 -23.40 8.69
CA TYR A 409 3.32 -24.57 8.77
C TYR A 409 2.57 -25.86 8.46
N ARG A 410 3.29 -26.91 8.07
CA ARG A 410 2.69 -28.22 7.78
C ARG A 410 2.60 -29.04 9.05
N GLY A 411 1.38 -29.38 9.45
CA GLY A 411 1.09 -30.28 10.56
C GLY A 411 0.73 -31.68 10.08
N ARG A 412 0.28 -32.54 11.00
CA ARG A 412 -0.23 -33.89 10.70
C ARG A 412 -1.48 -33.82 9.81
N GLY A 413 -1.27 -33.79 8.50
CA GLY A 413 -2.31 -33.96 7.50
C GLY A 413 -2.68 -32.72 6.69
N GLY A 414 -2.11 -31.53 6.93
CA GLY A 414 -2.47 -30.32 6.18
C GLY A 414 -1.72 -29.06 6.61
N TRP A 415 -2.05 -27.93 5.99
CA TRP A 415 -1.52 -26.62 6.37
C TRP A 415 -2.21 -26.09 7.63
N VAL A 416 -1.42 -25.48 8.49
CA VAL A 416 -1.88 -24.87 9.74
C VAL A 416 -1.65 -23.38 9.65
N TRP A 417 -2.74 -22.61 9.77
CA TRP A 417 -2.67 -21.16 9.89
C TRP A 417 -2.48 -20.79 11.35
N ARG A 418 -1.41 -20.07 11.70
CA ARG A 418 -1.18 -19.62 13.07
C ARG A 418 -1.08 -18.10 13.15
N GLU A 419 -1.82 -17.55 14.09
CA GLU A 419 -1.79 -16.14 14.50
C GLU A 419 -1.23 -16.04 15.91
N VAL A 420 -0.29 -15.15 16.12
CA VAL A 420 0.27 -14.80 17.43
C VAL A 420 -0.27 -13.43 17.84
N LYS A 421 -0.68 -13.28 19.09
CA LYS A 421 -1.11 -12.00 19.67
C LYS A 421 -0.53 -11.84 21.06
N THR A 422 -0.08 -10.63 21.36
CA THR A 422 0.37 -10.28 22.72
C THR A 422 -0.75 -9.53 23.43
N SER A 423 -0.98 -9.85 24.71
CA SER A 423 -2.01 -9.20 25.52
C SER A 423 -1.57 -9.15 26.98
N THR A 424 -1.84 -8.03 27.65
CA THR A 424 -1.72 -7.92 29.11
C THR A 424 -3.03 -8.28 29.83
N SER A 425 -4.13 -8.45 29.10
CA SER A 425 -5.43 -8.82 29.65
C SER A 425 -5.54 -10.32 29.85
N THR A 426 -6.01 -10.72 31.04
CA THR A 426 -6.33 -12.11 31.40
C THR A 426 -7.73 -12.54 30.93
N VAL A 427 -8.56 -11.60 30.46
CA VAL A 427 -9.93 -11.89 30.02
C VAL A 427 -9.89 -12.59 28.66
N ARG A 428 -10.58 -13.74 28.57
CA ARG A 428 -10.81 -14.44 27.30
C ARG A 428 -12.10 -13.94 26.64
N PRO A 429 -12.08 -13.57 25.35
CA PRO A 429 -13.29 -13.22 24.63
C PRO A 429 -14.20 -14.45 24.49
N SER A 430 -15.50 -14.23 24.52
CA SER A 430 -16.51 -15.28 24.30
C SER A 430 -16.64 -15.68 22.83
N ARG A 431 -16.28 -14.78 21.90
CA ARG A 431 -16.32 -14.99 20.44
C ARG A 431 -15.02 -14.52 19.78
N TRP A 432 -14.11 -15.45 19.50
CA TRP A 432 -12.79 -15.12 18.96
C TRP A 432 -12.83 -14.45 17.58
N PHE A 433 -13.75 -14.87 16.71
CA PHE A 433 -13.89 -14.34 15.34
C PHE A 433 -14.34 -12.87 15.31
N ASP A 434 -15.04 -12.41 16.34
CA ASP A 434 -15.46 -11.02 16.46
C ASP A 434 -14.28 -10.10 16.82
N TYR A 435 -13.28 -10.60 17.53
CA TYR A 435 -12.10 -9.81 17.92
C TYR A 435 -10.94 -9.94 16.92
N TYR A 436 -10.83 -11.11 16.26
CA TYR A 436 -9.75 -11.42 15.34
C TYR A 436 -10.30 -11.88 13.98
N PRO A 437 -10.66 -10.92 13.10
CA PRO A 437 -11.24 -11.21 11.79
C PRO A 437 -10.41 -12.16 10.91
N GLN A 438 -9.09 -12.15 11.10
CA GLN A 438 -8.18 -13.02 10.36
C GLN A 438 -8.39 -14.51 10.64
N LEU A 439 -8.89 -14.87 11.84
CA LEU A 439 -9.21 -16.25 12.17
C LEU A 439 -10.45 -16.72 11.41
N ALA A 440 -11.46 -15.87 11.26
CA ALA A 440 -12.65 -16.17 10.49
C ALA A 440 -12.30 -16.43 9.01
N LEU A 441 -11.48 -15.54 8.43
CA LEU A 441 -10.96 -15.71 7.07
C LEU A 441 -10.16 -17.02 6.93
N ALA A 442 -9.24 -17.29 7.86
CA ALA A 442 -8.42 -18.49 7.85
C ALA A 442 -9.27 -19.78 7.88
N VAL A 443 -10.31 -19.83 8.72
CA VAL A 443 -11.22 -20.97 8.82
C VAL A 443 -11.99 -21.16 7.50
N VAL A 444 -12.51 -20.09 6.90
CA VAL A 444 -13.24 -20.17 5.63
C VAL A 444 -12.32 -20.68 4.51
N LEU A 445 -11.10 -20.15 4.40
CA LEU A 445 -10.12 -20.60 3.40
C LEU A 445 -9.73 -22.06 3.61
N ALA A 446 -9.47 -22.45 4.86
CA ALA A 446 -9.12 -23.83 5.20
C ALA A 446 -10.26 -24.81 4.88
N ALA A 447 -11.51 -24.47 5.21
CA ALA A 447 -12.69 -25.30 4.95
C ALA A 447 -12.98 -25.47 3.45
N ARG A 448 -12.53 -24.53 2.61
CA ARG A 448 -12.66 -24.59 1.15
C ARG A 448 -11.50 -25.32 0.48
N GLY A 449 -10.44 -25.65 1.22
CA GLY A 449 -9.21 -26.22 0.67
C GLY A 449 -8.30 -25.18 -0.01
N ASP A 450 -8.59 -23.88 0.15
CA ASP A 450 -7.84 -22.79 -0.48
C ASP A 450 -6.41 -22.64 0.11
N LEU A 451 -6.14 -23.24 1.29
CA LEU A 451 -4.78 -23.35 1.85
C LEU A 451 -3.97 -24.53 1.27
N GLY A 452 -4.60 -25.38 0.46
CA GLY A 452 -4.01 -26.60 -0.09
C GLY A 452 -4.65 -27.88 0.47
N PRO A 453 -4.23 -29.04 -0.05
CA PRO A 453 -4.86 -30.31 0.27
C PRO A 453 -4.60 -30.77 1.71
N GLY A 454 -5.58 -31.48 2.27
CA GLY A 454 -5.46 -32.16 3.56
C GLY A 454 -6.29 -31.56 4.69
N ARG A 455 -6.13 -32.10 5.91
CA ARG A 455 -6.81 -31.64 7.12
C ARG A 455 -6.10 -30.41 7.68
N SER A 456 -6.57 -29.24 7.25
CA SER A 456 -6.07 -27.95 7.69
C SER A 456 -6.66 -27.57 9.05
N ARG A 457 -5.97 -26.73 9.82
CA ARG A 457 -6.52 -26.14 11.07
C ARG A 457 -6.05 -24.70 11.26
N VAL A 458 -6.73 -23.97 12.13
CA VAL A 458 -6.39 -22.59 12.47
C VAL A 458 -6.05 -22.51 13.96
N GLU A 459 -4.95 -21.86 14.29
CA GLU A 459 -4.43 -21.70 15.63
C GLU A 459 -4.34 -20.20 15.97
N LEU A 460 -4.86 -19.84 17.14
CA LEU A 460 -4.60 -18.55 17.77
C LEU A 460 -3.74 -18.79 19.01
N GLU A 461 -2.56 -18.20 19.02
CA GLU A 461 -1.67 -18.14 20.16
C GLU A 461 -1.77 -16.76 20.80
N VAL A 462 -2.18 -16.72 22.08
CA VAL A 462 -2.23 -15.47 22.85
C VAL A 462 -1.21 -15.52 23.98
N LEU A 463 -0.14 -14.75 23.80
CA LEU A 463 0.95 -14.58 24.76
C LEU A 463 0.56 -13.55 25.82
N ARG A 464 0.62 -13.96 27.10
CA ARG A 464 0.32 -13.11 28.26
C ARG A 464 1.44 -13.20 29.28
N PRO A 465 1.58 -12.22 30.19
CA PRO A 465 2.52 -12.35 31.31
C PRO A 465 2.31 -13.65 32.11
N SER A 466 1.05 -14.06 32.30
CA SER A 466 0.68 -15.25 33.06
C SER A 466 0.87 -16.58 32.34
N GLY A 467 1.30 -16.59 31.06
CA GLY A 467 1.44 -17.81 30.25
C GLY A 467 0.89 -17.68 28.84
N VAL A 468 0.80 -18.80 28.13
CA VAL A 468 0.29 -18.89 26.76
C VAL A 468 -1.06 -19.59 26.69
N ASP A 469 -2.01 -19.01 25.94
CA ASP A 469 -3.21 -19.71 25.51
C ASP A 469 -3.08 -20.10 24.03
N LEU A 470 -3.16 -21.40 23.73
CA LEU A 470 -3.28 -21.91 22.37
C LEU A 470 -4.71 -22.37 22.10
N VAL A 471 -5.42 -21.65 21.25
CA VAL A 471 -6.79 -21.97 20.82
C VAL A 471 -6.74 -22.56 19.41
N VAL A 472 -7.38 -23.72 19.22
CA VAL A 472 -7.39 -24.43 17.95
C VAL A 472 -8.82 -24.48 17.40
N PHE A 473 -8.97 -24.13 16.13
CA PHE A 473 -10.22 -24.18 15.38
C PHE A 473 -10.10 -25.24 14.28
N ASP A 474 -11.03 -26.20 14.29
CA ASP A 474 -11.17 -27.21 13.25
C ASP A 474 -12.18 -26.74 12.18
N PRO A 475 -11.74 -26.46 10.94
CA PRO A 475 -12.59 -26.03 9.84
C PRO A 475 -13.65 -27.05 9.42
N ASP A 476 -13.46 -28.35 9.72
CA ASP A 476 -14.42 -29.41 9.40
C ASP A 476 -15.59 -29.44 10.41
N THR A 477 -15.44 -28.77 11.55
CA THR A 477 -16.52 -28.63 12.54
C THR A 477 -17.56 -27.62 12.04
N ARG A 478 -18.76 -28.11 11.68
CA ARG A 478 -19.85 -27.29 11.11
C ARG A 478 -20.14 -26.00 11.89
N ARG A 479 -20.14 -26.07 13.23
CA ARG A 479 -20.39 -24.90 14.09
C ARG A 479 -19.29 -23.84 13.95
N VAL A 480 -18.03 -24.27 13.96
CA VAL A 480 -16.85 -23.38 13.81
C VAL A 480 -16.90 -22.69 12.44
N ARG A 481 -17.18 -23.47 11.38
CA ARG A 481 -17.34 -22.95 10.02
C ARG A 481 -18.48 -21.93 9.92
N ALA A 482 -19.68 -22.27 10.43
CA ALA A 482 -20.83 -21.38 10.36
C ALA A 482 -20.60 -20.06 11.13
N GLU A 483 -19.92 -20.12 12.28
CA GLU A 483 -19.57 -18.94 13.07
C GLU A 483 -18.55 -18.06 12.33
N ALA A 484 -17.52 -18.66 11.71
CA ALA A 484 -16.53 -17.95 10.91
C ALA A 484 -17.14 -17.29 9.67
N GLU A 485 -18.00 -18.00 8.93
CA GLU A 485 -18.72 -17.46 7.76
C GLU A 485 -19.63 -16.29 8.15
N SER A 486 -20.33 -16.38 9.30
CA SER A 486 -21.17 -15.27 9.79
C SER A 486 -20.35 -14.07 10.20
N ALA A 487 -19.30 -14.27 11.01
CA ALA A 487 -18.43 -13.19 11.45
C ALA A 487 -17.76 -12.49 10.25
N LEU A 488 -17.29 -13.24 9.25
CA LEU A 488 -16.65 -12.65 8.07
C LEU A 488 -17.64 -11.80 7.27
N ARG A 489 -18.84 -12.31 7.00
CA ARG A 489 -19.90 -11.60 6.27
C ARG A 489 -20.37 -10.34 7.02
N GLU A 490 -20.61 -10.44 8.32
CA GLU A 490 -21.06 -9.33 9.16
C GLU A 490 -20.05 -8.18 9.22
N GLN A 491 -18.76 -8.51 9.14
CA GLN A 491 -17.68 -7.53 9.14
C GLN A 491 -17.40 -6.95 7.76
N PHE A 492 -17.52 -7.76 6.72
CA PHE A 492 -17.24 -7.36 5.34
C PHE A 492 -18.38 -6.53 4.74
N ARG A 493 -19.63 -6.97 4.90
CA ARG A 493 -20.79 -6.39 4.20
C ARG A 493 -20.97 -4.88 4.46
N PRO A 494 -20.89 -4.36 5.70
CA PRO A 494 -21.01 -2.93 5.94
C PRO A 494 -19.93 -2.12 5.22
N TRP A 495 -18.67 -2.57 5.26
CA TRP A 495 -17.56 -1.91 4.56
C TRP A 495 -17.72 -1.94 3.05
N HIS A 496 -18.21 -3.06 2.50
CA HIS A 496 -18.42 -3.23 1.06
C HIS A 496 -19.50 -2.28 0.53
N LEU A 497 -20.58 -2.12 1.29
CA LEU A 497 -21.72 -1.28 0.92
C LEU A 497 -21.47 0.22 1.18
N ASP A 498 -20.50 0.57 2.02
CA ASP A 498 -20.20 1.95 2.35
C ASP A 498 -19.42 2.65 1.21
N ASP A 499 -19.98 3.74 0.75
CA ASP A 499 -19.39 4.64 -0.24
C ASP A 499 -19.04 6.01 0.35
N ARG A 500 -19.43 6.30 1.59
CA ARG A 500 -19.23 7.61 2.25
C ARG A 500 -18.19 7.58 3.35
N PHE A 501 -18.01 6.45 4.02
CA PHE A 501 -17.06 6.28 5.12
C PHE A 501 -17.24 7.33 6.22
N ALA A 502 -18.50 7.60 6.59
CA ALA A 502 -18.84 8.65 7.54
C ALA A 502 -18.16 8.43 8.91
N PRO A 503 -17.70 9.51 9.58
CA PRO A 503 -17.12 9.38 10.91
C PRO A 503 -18.16 8.87 11.91
N LYS A 504 -17.69 8.08 12.88
CA LYS A 504 -18.47 7.64 14.04
C LYS A 504 -17.78 8.14 15.31
N PRO A 505 -18.03 9.39 15.74
CA PRO A 505 -17.38 9.94 16.93
C PRO A 505 -17.72 9.15 18.18
N ASP A 506 -16.70 8.77 18.95
CA ASP A 506 -16.81 8.12 20.25
C ASP A 506 -15.52 8.36 21.07
N ASN A 507 -15.38 7.66 22.22
CA ASN A 507 -14.20 7.76 23.08
C ASN A 507 -12.88 7.41 22.36
N HIS A 508 -12.90 6.68 21.24
CA HIS A 508 -11.71 6.41 20.43
C HIS A 508 -11.13 7.68 19.81
N CYS A 509 -11.91 8.73 19.56
CA CYS A 509 -11.41 9.96 18.93
C CYS A 509 -10.20 10.59 19.65
N ARG A 510 -10.07 10.36 20.97
CA ARG A 510 -8.90 10.77 21.79
C ARG A 510 -7.60 10.01 21.48
N SER A 511 -7.72 8.79 20.95
CA SER A 511 -6.62 7.87 20.64
C SER A 511 -6.60 7.43 19.18
N CYS A 512 -7.26 8.18 18.29
CA CYS A 512 -7.28 7.90 16.86
C CYS A 512 -6.07 8.58 16.19
N GLU A 513 -5.21 7.78 15.58
CA GLU A 513 -3.95 8.23 14.96
C GLU A 513 -4.15 9.12 13.72
N VAL A 514 -5.37 9.18 13.18
CA VAL A 514 -5.74 10.08 12.06
C VAL A 514 -6.65 11.22 12.50
N SER A 515 -6.92 11.36 13.81
CA SER A 515 -7.86 12.36 14.34
C SER A 515 -7.54 13.78 13.91
N ARG A 516 -6.27 14.14 13.74
CA ARG A 516 -5.82 15.44 13.23
C ARG A 516 -6.35 15.81 11.84
N TRP A 517 -6.82 14.84 11.08
CA TRP A 517 -7.42 15.03 9.76
C TRP A 517 -8.94 14.93 9.81
N CYS A 518 -9.56 14.62 10.94
CA CYS A 518 -11.00 14.40 11.04
C CYS A 518 -11.66 15.59 11.75
N THR A 519 -12.57 16.27 11.05
CA THR A 519 -13.34 17.40 11.61
C THR A 519 -14.29 16.98 12.73
N ALA A 520 -14.74 15.72 12.74
CA ALA A 520 -15.63 15.18 13.78
C ALA A 520 -14.89 14.67 15.03
N ALA A 521 -13.56 14.78 15.08
CA ALA A 521 -12.78 14.30 16.22
C ALA A 521 -13.11 15.06 17.51
N ASP A 522 -13.44 16.36 17.43
CA ASP A 522 -13.72 17.19 18.60
C ASP A 522 -15.08 16.87 19.24
N GLU A 523 -16.09 16.47 18.45
CA GLU A 523 -17.39 15.99 18.94
C GLU A 523 -17.22 14.73 19.81
N GLY A 524 -16.39 13.78 19.37
CA GLY A 524 -16.09 12.57 20.14
C GLY A 524 -15.21 12.82 21.38
N ARG A 525 -14.49 13.95 21.43
CA ARG A 525 -13.68 14.32 22.60
C ARG A 525 -14.49 14.97 23.71
N THR A 526 -15.55 15.69 23.34
CA THR A 526 -16.38 16.54 24.24
C THR A 526 -17.67 15.87 24.69
N GLY A 527 -18.16 14.84 23.98
CA GLY A 527 -19.45 14.17 24.28
C GLY A 527 -19.50 13.30 25.55
N ASN A 528 -18.64 13.51 26.54
CA ASN A 528 -18.62 12.76 27.81
C ASN A 528 -18.00 13.52 28.99
N ASP A 529 -18.03 14.85 28.96
CA ASP A 529 -17.84 15.66 30.17
C ASP A 529 -19.17 15.81 30.93
#